data_AF-A0A3M1VSG0-F1
#
_entry.id   AF-A0A3M1VSG0-F1
#
_cell.length_a   1.000
_cell.length_b   1.000
_cell.length_c   1.000
_cell.angle_alpha   90.00
_cell.angle_beta   90.00
_cell.angle_gamma   90.00
#
_symmetry.space_group_name_H-M   'P 1'
#
loop_
_entity.id
_entity.type
_entity.pdbx_description
1 polymer ?
#
loop_
_entity_poly.entity_id
_entity_poly.type
_entity_poly.pdbx_seq_one_letter_code
_entity_poly.pdbx_strand_id
1 'polypeptide(L)'
;ARAGDAEPAEGALAREIDRVGPLLSGAAARGAYAEALSALASLRPAIDRFFDEVLVMDERAEVRRARLGLLARFDELARGIVDVAELAVEGPRAAGG
;
A
#
# COMPACT_ATOMS: atom_id res chain seq x y z
N ALA A 1 -23.72 -12.16 -10.11
CA ALA A 1 -22.35 -12.71 -10.06
C ALA A 1 -22.19 -13.51 -8.77
N ARG A 2 -21.46 -14.64 -8.79
CA ARG A 2 -21.21 -15.48 -7.61
C ARG A 2 -20.00 -14.91 -6.85
N ALA A 3 -19.87 -15.22 -5.56
CA ALA A 3 -18.77 -14.82 -4.67
C ALA A 3 -17.39 -15.43 -5.02
N GLY A 4 -17.12 -15.69 -6.32
CA GLY A 4 -15.86 -16.18 -6.85
C GLY A 4 -15.32 -15.36 -8.04
N ASP A 5 -16.03 -14.31 -8.46
CA ASP A 5 -15.57 -13.39 -9.49
C ASP A 5 -14.79 -12.26 -8.81
N ALA A 6 -13.54 -12.54 -8.41
CA ALA A 6 -12.63 -11.47 -8.02
C ALA A 6 -12.51 -10.52 -9.21
N GLU A 7 -13.03 -9.29 -9.05
CA GLU A 7 -12.97 -8.29 -10.11
C GLU A 7 -11.51 -8.19 -10.61
N PRO A 8 -11.26 -8.15 -11.92
CA PRO A 8 -9.89 -8.13 -12.46
C PRO A 8 -9.00 -7.06 -11.81
N ALA A 9 -9.59 -5.93 -11.42
CA ALA A 9 -8.94 -4.85 -10.66
C ALA A 9 -8.60 -5.22 -9.20
N GLU A 10 -9.47 -5.95 -8.49
CA GLU A 10 -9.20 -6.46 -7.13
C GLU A 10 -8.00 -7.41 -7.13
N GLY A 11 -8.00 -8.37 -8.05
CA GLY A 11 -6.87 -9.29 -8.21
C GLY A 11 -5.58 -8.60 -8.66
N ALA A 12 -5.69 -7.56 -9.49
CA ALA A 12 -4.52 -6.78 -9.91
C ALA A 12 -3.91 -6.00 -8.74
N LEU A 13 -4.73 -5.30 -7.95
CA LEU A 13 -4.25 -4.58 -6.77
C LEU A 13 -3.60 -5.53 -5.75
N ALA A 14 -4.21 -6.70 -5.50
CA ALA A 14 -3.63 -7.70 -4.61
C ALA A 14 -2.23 -8.15 -5.04
N ARG A 15 -2.04 -8.45 -6.34
CA ARG A 15 -0.74 -8.84 -6.89
C ARG A 15 0.29 -7.73 -6.80
N GLU A 16 -0.10 -6.47 -7.05
CA GLU A 16 0.80 -5.33 -6.95
C GLU A 16 1.23 -5.08 -5.51
N ILE A 17 0.32 -5.20 -4.54
CA ILE A 17 0.63 -5.14 -3.10
C ILE A 17 1.65 -6.23 -2.73
N ASP A 18 1.44 -7.47 -3.18
CA ASP A 18 2.35 -8.60 -2.91
C ASP A 18 3.74 -8.37 -3.53
N ARG A 19 3.78 -7.77 -4.72
CA ARG A 19 5.04 -7.44 -5.43
C ARG A 19 5.80 -6.31 -4.75
N VAL A 20 5.10 -5.26 -4.33
CA VAL A 20 5.72 -4.04 -3.79
C VAL A 20 6.14 -4.20 -2.33
N GLY A 21 5.40 -4.97 -1.53
CA GLY A 21 5.68 -5.14 -0.09
C GLY A 21 7.15 -5.48 0.23
N PRO A 22 7.76 -6.50 -0.40
CA PRO A 22 9.17 -6.84 -0.18
C PRO A 22 10.17 -5.76 -0.65
N LEU A 23 9.84 -5.01 -1.71
CA LEU A 23 10.69 -3.93 -2.21
C LEU A 23 10.70 -2.76 -1.22
N LEU A 24 9.52 -2.44 -0.69
CA LEU A 24 9.31 -1.40 0.31
C LEU A 24 10.10 -1.70 1.59
N SER A 25 9.94 -2.90 2.13
CA SER A 25 10.59 -3.32 3.36
C SER A 25 12.11 -3.42 3.18
N GLY A 26 12.58 -3.93 2.04
CA GLY A 26 14.00 -3.99 1.71
C GLY A 26 14.64 -2.61 1.56
N ALA A 27 13.96 -1.66 0.92
CA ALA A 27 14.43 -0.29 0.78
C ALA A 27 14.44 0.45 2.13
N ALA A 28 13.36 0.32 2.92
CA ALA A 28 13.26 0.91 4.26
C ALA A 28 14.36 0.39 5.20
N ALA A 29 14.61 -0.92 5.21
CA ALA A 29 15.65 -1.54 6.04
C ALA A 29 17.08 -1.04 5.71
N ARG A 30 17.31 -0.53 4.50
CA ARG A 30 18.60 0.05 4.07
C ARG A 30 18.64 1.58 4.15
N GLY A 31 17.58 2.24 4.63
CA GLY A 31 17.46 3.70 4.61
C GLY A 31 17.32 4.30 3.21
N ALA A 32 16.91 3.50 2.21
CA ALA A 32 16.73 3.92 0.83
C ALA A 32 15.32 4.52 0.61
N TYR A 33 15.03 5.63 1.30
CA TYR A 33 13.69 6.23 1.34
C TYR A 33 13.12 6.64 -0.03
N ALA A 34 13.97 7.15 -0.92
CA ALA A 34 13.55 7.50 -2.28
C ALA A 34 13.09 6.27 -3.08
N GLU A 35 13.77 5.12 -2.90
CA GLU A 35 13.35 3.85 -3.51
C GLU A 35 12.04 3.35 -2.91
N ALA A 36 11.88 3.45 -1.58
CA ALA A 36 10.65 3.07 -0.89
C ALA A 36 9.45 3.91 -1.36
N LEU A 37 9.61 5.23 -1.44
CA LEU A 37 8.58 6.14 -1.94
C LEU A 37 8.25 5.89 -3.42
N SER A 38 9.26 5.60 -4.25
CA SER A 38 9.05 5.24 -5.66
C SER A 38 8.29 3.92 -5.80
N ALA A 39 8.64 2.91 -5.00
CA ALA A 39 7.94 1.63 -4.95
C ALA A 39 6.48 1.82 -4.51
N LEU A 40 6.21 2.64 -3.49
CA LEU A 40 4.84 2.97 -3.07
C LEU A 40 4.06 3.68 -4.18
N ALA A 41 4.67 4.68 -4.82
CA ALA A 41 4.05 5.44 -5.91
C ALA A 41 3.68 4.54 -7.10
N SER A 42 4.40 3.43 -7.32
CA SER A 42 4.07 2.46 -8.37
C SER A 42 2.73 1.75 -8.17
N LEU A 43 2.16 1.74 -6.94
CA LEU A 43 0.84 1.19 -6.67
C LEU A 43 -0.31 2.09 -7.15
N ARG A 44 -0.04 3.38 -7.40
CA ARG A 44 -1.07 4.38 -7.69
C ARG A 44 -2.02 3.98 -8.84
N PRO A 45 -1.55 3.52 -10.01
CA PRO A 45 -2.45 3.14 -11.10
C PRO A 45 -3.36 1.96 -10.75
N ALA A 46 -2.86 0.99 -9.97
CA ALA A 46 -3.64 -0.16 -9.54
C ALA A 46 -4.74 0.21 -8.54
N ILE A 47 -4.45 1.19 -7.66
CA ILE A 47 -5.40 1.73 -6.69
C ILE A 47 -6.48 2.54 -7.39
N ASP A 48 -6.10 3.44 -8.30
CA ASP A 48 -7.07 4.24 -9.06
C ASP A 48 -8.02 3.32 -9.82
N ARG A 49 -7.47 2.32 -10.54
CA ARG A 49 -8.27 1.31 -11.24
C ARG A 49 -9.17 0.51 -10.31
N PHE A 50 -8.70 0.16 -9.11
CA PHE A 50 -9.54 -0.52 -8.12
C PHE A 50 -10.73 0.35 -7.72
N PHE A 51 -10.53 1.64 -7.43
CA PHE A 51 -11.65 2.51 -7.07
C PHE A 51 -12.60 2.81 -8.24
N ASP A 52 -12.10 2.82 -9.47
CA ASP A 52 -12.92 2.99 -10.68
C ASP A 52 -13.79 1.76 -10.98
N GLU A 53 -13.24 0.55 -10.81
CA GLU A 53 -13.89 -0.70 -11.23
C GLU A 53 -14.58 -1.46 -10.09
N VAL A 54 -14.26 -1.16 -8.82
CA VAL A 54 -14.70 -1.98 -7.67
C VAL A 54 -15.57 -1.17 -6.71
N LEU A 55 -16.84 -1.61 -6.56
CA LEU A 55 -17.74 -1.08 -5.54
C LEU A 55 -17.34 -1.60 -4.15
N VAL A 56 -16.55 -0.84 -3.40
CA VAL A 56 -16.05 -1.25 -2.08
C VAL A 56 -17.18 -1.60 -1.10
N MET A 57 -18.24 -0.79 -1.10
CA MET A 57 -19.41 -0.99 -0.24
C MET A 57 -20.44 -1.93 -0.87
N ASP A 58 -19.99 -3.09 -1.34
CA ASP A 58 -20.83 -4.13 -1.91
C ASP A 58 -21.94 -4.54 -0.93
N GLU A 59 -23.13 -4.86 -1.44
CA GLU A 59 -24.27 -5.31 -0.63
C GLU A 59 -23.93 -6.63 0.09
N ARG A 60 -23.14 -7.48 -0.57
CA ARG A 60 -22.70 -8.77 -0.04
C ARG A 60 -21.63 -8.56 1.02
N ALA A 61 -21.93 -8.94 2.26
CA ALA A 61 -21.04 -8.73 3.40
C ALA A 61 -19.70 -9.44 3.23
N GLU A 62 -19.67 -10.61 2.62
CA GLU A 62 -18.46 -11.38 2.33
C GLU A 62 -17.53 -10.64 1.37
N VAL A 63 -18.07 -10.04 0.30
CA VAL A 63 -17.31 -9.31 -0.72
C VAL A 63 -16.80 -7.99 -0.15
N ARG A 64 -17.65 -7.26 0.56
CA ARG A 64 -17.27 -6.02 1.25
C ARG A 64 -16.11 -6.24 2.23
N ARG A 65 -16.15 -7.31 3.03
CA ARG A 65 -15.05 -7.65 3.96
C ARG A 65 -13.74 -7.94 3.22
N ALA A 66 -13.78 -8.68 2.11
CA ALA A 66 -12.58 -8.96 1.33
C ALA A 66 -11.94 -7.68 0.78
N ARG A 67 -12.76 -6.79 0.20
CA ARG A 67 -12.33 -5.50 -0.36
C ARG A 67 -11.77 -4.54 0.69
N LEU A 68 -12.42 -4.43 1.85
CA LEU A 68 -11.90 -3.66 2.98
C LEU A 68 -10.59 -4.24 3.52
N GLY A 69 -10.45 -5.57 3.54
CA GLY A 69 -9.20 -6.24 3.89
C GLY A 69 -8.07 -5.88 2.92
N LEU A 70 -8.36 -5.82 1.61
CA LEU A 70 -7.37 -5.41 0.61
C LEU A 70 -6.92 -3.96 0.79
N LEU A 71 -7.85 -3.04 1.07
CA LEU A 71 -7.52 -1.65 1.39
C LEU A 71 -6.71 -1.51 2.67
N ALA A 72 -7.03 -2.29 3.70
CA ALA A 72 -6.26 -2.30 4.95
C ALA A 72 -4.80 -2.73 4.72
N ARG A 73 -4.56 -3.76 3.88
CA ARG A 73 -3.21 -4.19 3.51
C ARG A 73 -2.41 -3.10 2.79
N PHE A 74 -3.06 -2.37 1.87
CA PHE A 74 -2.41 -1.23 1.21
C PHE A 74 -2.05 -0.13 2.22
N ASP A 75 -2.98 0.20 3.13
CA ASP A 75 -2.77 1.21 4.15
C ASP A 75 -1.63 0.83 5.12
N GLU A 76 -1.55 -0.44 5.51
CA GLU A 76 -0.41 -0.97 6.29
C GLU A 76 0.94 -0.77 5.57
N LEU A 77 1.01 -1.02 4.26
CA LEU A 77 2.22 -0.74 3.48
C LEU A 77 2.57 0.76 3.48
N ALA A 78 1.57 1.62 3.29
CA ALA A 78 1.77 3.07 3.24
C ALA A 78 2.23 3.62 4.61
N ARG A 79 1.60 3.19 5.71
CA ARG A 79 1.98 3.55 7.08
C ARG A 79 3.41 3.16 7.43
N GLY A 80 3.87 2.01 6.95
CA GLY A 80 5.24 1.56 7.13
C GLY A 80 6.30 2.52 6.57
N ILE A 81 5.96 3.37 5.58
CA ILE A 81 6.88 4.42 5.10
C ILE A 81 6.77 5.68 5.95
N VAL A 82 5.57 6.06 6.39
CA VAL A 82 5.35 7.27 7.19
C VAL A 82 6.16 7.21 8.49
N ASP A 83 6.17 6.07 9.16
CA ASP A 83 6.93 5.85 10.40
C ASP A 83 8.45 5.96 10.15
N VAL A 84 8.94 5.35 9.07
CA VAL A 84 10.38 5.36 8.71
C VAL A 84 10.80 6.77 8.26
N ALA A 85 9.92 7.53 7.60
CA ALA A 85 10.17 8.92 7.22
C ALA A 85 10.28 9.87 8.42
N GLU A 86 9.50 9.68 9.49
CA GLU A 86 9.64 10.51 10.71
C GLU A 86 11.00 10.30 11.39
N LEU A 87 11.52 9.07 11.41
CA LEU A 87 12.85 8.76 11.97
C LEU A 87 14.00 9.43 11.20
N ALA A 88 13.81 9.78 9.92
CA ALA A 88 14.83 10.43 9.11
C ALA A 88 14.91 11.96 9.32
N VAL A 89 13.91 12.58 9.95
CA VAL A 89 13.87 14.04 10.18
C VAL A 89 14.65 14.44 11.44
N GLU A 90 14.93 13.50 12.35
CA GLU A 90 15.83 13.73 13.49
C GLU A 90 17.30 13.52 13.10
N GLY A 91 17.80 14.36 12.18
CA GLY A 91 19.24 14.60 12.07
C GLY A 91 19.77 15.22 13.37
N PRO A 92 21.02 14.94 13.78
CA PRO A 92 21.54 15.40 15.07
C PRO A 92 21.43 16.92 15.15
N ARG A 93 20.65 17.40 16.12
CA ARG A 93 20.59 18.82 16.48
C ARG A 93 22.01 19.22 16.84
N ALA A 94 22.71 19.88 15.89
CA ALA A 94 24.07 20.34 16.08
C ALA A 94 24.11 21.11 17.40
N ALA A 95 24.89 20.58 18.34
CA ALA A 95 25.17 21.23 19.61
C ALA A 95 25.74 22.62 19.30
N GLY A 96 25.09 23.64 19.85
CA GLY A 96 25.61 25.00 19.83
C GLY A 96 26.98 25.04 20.49
N GLY A 97 27.90 25.71 19.80
CA GLY A 97 29.22 26.13 20.27
C GLY A 97 29.55 27.43 19.57
#